data_AF-K0RGZ0-F1
#
_entry.id   AF-K0RGZ0-F1
#
_cell.length_a   1.000
_cell.length_b   1.000
_cell.length_c   1.000
_cell.angle_alpha   90.00
_cell.angle_beta   90.00
_cell.angle_gamma   90.00
#
_symmetry.space_group_name_H-M   'P 1'
#
loop_
_entity.id
_entity.type
_entity.pdbx_description
1 polymer ?
#
loop_
_entity_poly.entity_id
_entity_poly.type
_entity_poly.pdbx_seq_one_letter_code
_entity_poly.pdbx_strand_id
1 'polypeptide(L)'
;DDDVSTAPGHIAPRDDVLLLGPAVVQEEEAAPDCGPRRQRTPPPARGGASVSLLRSAPPGRPAESLDHGEISRYSRHLVLGDVGVSGQLAIKNASVLVVGAGGLGSPCLLYLAAAGVGRIGIVDADVVDESNLQRQIVHGTSTVGASKCESARGRILDVNPLVEVATYEEEFTSETALRILGGADGSNGSPSSSWDVVVDGSDNFPTKYLINDACSILGVPWVYSAILAFEGQLSTFNFKGGPDYRDLLPTPPPPGDVPSCAEGGVLGVLPGTMGCLQATEVLKIILRKERGLLVGRVLVFDAMEMKFSEIGLARNPDRTKVSELIDYQGFCAGPKAAPRPPGAVNGSGGRTMDEAETAGGDGGSSDGGPEFRSISPPDCMERLSGGWSPWVLDVRLHSENDIVALPFTDCVSPHRTVVPSDLPRDGEVLVYCKAGVRGRRPATDL
;
A
#
# COMPACT_ATOMS: atom_id res chain seq x y z
N ASP A 1 -49.57 1.71 -44.43
CA ASP A 1 -50.05 1.26 -43.11
C ASP A 1 -48.89 0.65 -42.35
N ASP A 2 -48.08 1.57 -41.83
CA ASP A 2 -47.31 1.57 -40.58
C ASP A 2 -47.95 0.72 -39.44
N ASP A 3 -47.31 0.31 -38.34
CA ASP A 3 -45.92 0.18 -37.86
C ASP A 3 -46.03 -0.41 -36.41
N VAL A 4 -44.98 -1.09 -35.93
CA VAL A 4 -44.49 -1.28 -34.53
C VAL A 4 -45.35 -1.87 -33.37
N SER A 5 -44.87 -3.03 -32.86
CA SER A 5 -44.45 -3.44 -31.48
C SER A 5 -45.18 -2.98 -30.18
N THR A 6 -45.29 -3.88 -29.18
CA THR A 6 -44.63 -3.75 -27.84
C THR A 6 -44.91 -4.94 -26.90
N ALA A 7 -43.84 -5.38 -26.21
CA ALA A 7 -43.78 -6.33 -25.09
C ALA A 7 -43.90 -5.57 -23.73
N PRO A 8 -44.06 -6.24 -22.57
CA PRO A 8 -44.35 -5.57 -21.30
C PRO A 8 -43.13 -4.87 -20.70
N GLY A 9 -43.17 -3.53 -20.69
CA GLY A 9 -42.71 -2.62 -19.64
C GLY A 9 -41.25 -2.72 -19.16
N HIS A 10 -40.33 -2.09 -19.89
CA HIS A 10 -39.11 -1.52 -19.30
C HIS A 10 -39.48 -0.27 -18.48
N ILE A 11 -39.05 -0.20 -17.22
CA ILE A 11 -39.01 1.07 -16.47
C ILE A 11 -37.77 1.82 -16.94
N ALA A 12 -37.98 2.99 -17.54
CA ALA A 12 -36.88 3.89 -17.91
C ALA A 12 -36.30 4.55 -16.64
N PRO A 13 -34.97 4.73 -16.55
CA PRO A 13 -34.37 5.49 -15.46
C PRO A 13 -34.86 6.94 -15.51
N ARG A 14 -35.09 7.53 -14.34
CA ARG A 14 -35.54 8.91 -14.23
C ARG A 14 -34.33 9.85 -14.35
N ASP A 15 -34.50 10.93 -15.11
CA ASP A 15 -33.48 11.96 -15.36
C ASP A 15 -33.15 12.82 -14.11
N ASP A 16 -33.76 12.53 -12.97
CA ASP A 16 -33.75 13.33 -11.75
C ASP A 16 -32.80 12.81 -10.66
N VAL A 17 -32.03 11.74 -10.89
CA VAL A 17 -31.08 11.21 -9.89
C VAL A 17 -29.65 11.69 -10.17
N LEU A 18 -29.03 12.38 -9.19
CA LEU A 18 -27.68 12.96 -9.29
C LEU A 18 -26.77 12.46 -8.15
N LEU A 19 -25.50 12.17 -8.45
CA LEU A 19 -24.58 11.48 -7.54
C LEU A 19 -23.36 12.35 -7.18
N LEU A 20 -23.19 12.75 -5.92
CA LEU A 20 -22.14 13.68 -5.51
C LEU A 20 -20.71 13.06 -5.60
N GLY A 21 -19.80 13.65 -6.41
CA GLY A 21 -18.38 13.30 -6.58
C GLY A 21 -17.47 13.98 -5.53
N PRO A 22 -16.15 14.14 -5.75
CA PRO A 22 -15.24 14.88 -4.87
C PRO A 22 -14.86 16.29 -5.38
N ALA A 23 -14.49 17.20 -4.45
CA ALA A 23 -14.33 18.63 -4.73
C ALA A 23 -12.99 18.99 -5.38
N VAL A 24 -13.06 19.79 -6.46
CA VAL A 24 -11.91 20.43 -7.09
C VAL A 24 -11.80 21.86 -6.56
N VAL A 25 -10.68 22.18 -5.92
CA VAL A 25 -10.33 23.56 -5.57
C VAL A 25 -9.54 24.14 -6.73
N GLN A 26 -10.04 25.22 -7.33
CA GLN A 26 -9.28 26.05 -8.26
C GLN A 26 -8.53 27.10 -7.43
N GLU A 27 -7.21 27.13 -7.51
CA GLU A 27 -6.40 28.25 -7.03
C GLU A 27 -5.93 29.08 -8.23
N GLU A 28 -6.19 30.39 -8.17
CA GLU A 28 -5.78 31.40 -9.13
C GLU A 28 -4.27 31.66 -9.10
N GLU A 29 -3.71 31.94 -10.28
CA GLU A 29 -2.32 32.32 -10.49
C GLU A 29 -1.96 33.68 -9.86
N ALA A 30 -0.82 33.72 -9.17
CA ALA A 30 -0.05 34.95 -8.98
C ALA A 30 1.43 34.69 -9.34
N ALA A 31 1.94 35.53 -10.23
CA ALA A 31 3.26 35.42 -10.87
C ALA A 31 4.46 35.60 -9.90
N PRO A 32 5.64 35.02 -10.22
CA PRO A 32 6.83 35.07 -9.36
C PRO A 32 7.64 36.36 -9.51
N ASP A 33 8.04 36.95 -8.38
CA ASP A 33 9.06 38.00 -8.31
C ASP A 33 10.47 37.35 -8.28
N CYS A 34 11.31 37.73 -9.25
CA CYS A 34 12.63 37.15 -9.50
C CYS A 34 13.73 38.03 -8.89
N GLY A 35 14.28 37.63 -7.73
CA GLY A 35 15.52 38.19 -7.18
C GLY A 35 16.80 37.50 -7.69
N PRO A 36 17.97 38.18 -7.70
CA PRO A 36 19.14 37.70 -8.44
C PRO A 36 19.93 36.58 -7.76
N ARG A 37 20.45 35.67 -8.60
CA ARG A 37 21.33 34.53 -8.28
C ARG A 37 22.57 34.95 -7.46
N ARG A 38 22.77 34.28 -6.31
CA ARG A 38 24.08 34.25 -5.61
C ARG A 38 24.95 33.11 -6.16
N GLN A 39 26.14 33.46 -6.64
CA GLN A 39 27.19 32.54 -7.06
C GLN A 39 27.72 31.75 -5.84
N ARG A 40 27.93 30.44 -6.00
CA ARG A 40 28.62 29.59 -5.01
C ARG A 40 29.89 29.03 -5.63
N THR A 41 31.02 29.28 -4.98
CA THR A 41 32.34 28.71 -5.30
C THR A 41 32.50 27.31 -4.71
N PRO A 42 33.25 26.40 -5.37
CA PRO A 42 33.52 25.05 -4.87
C PRO A 42 34.69 25.02 -3.85
N PRO A 43 34.71 24.06 -2.90
CA PRO A 43 35.83 23.90 -1.99
C PRO A 43 37.00 23.12 -2.64
N PRO A 44 38.23 23.24 -2.11
CA PRO A 44 39.44 22.73 -2.76
C PRO A 44 39.62 21.22 -2.56
N ALA A 45 40.19 20.58 -3.58
CA ALA A 45 40.63 19.19 -3.57
C ALA A 45 41.81 19.00 -2.60
N ARG A 46 41.76 17.93 -1.77
CA ARG A 46 42.95 17.41 -1.09
C ARG A 46 42.96 15.89 -1.08
N GLY A 47 44.05 15.35 -1.61
CA GLY A 47 44.84 14.29 -0.99
C GLY A 47 44.33 12.88 -1.11
N GLY A 48 44.88 12.13 -2.08
CA GLY A 48 44.77 10.68 -2.10
C GLY A 48 45.41 10.06 -0.87
N ALA A 49 44.69 9.14 -0.23
CA ALA A 49 45.22 8.23 0.76
C ALA A 49 45.05 6.80 0.23
N SER A 50 46.16 6.05 0.21
CA SER A 50 46.25 4.66 -0.19
C SER A 50 45.36 3.77 0.68
N VAL A 51 44.50 2.98 0.07
CA VAL A 51 43.66 1.98 0.76
C VAL A 51 44.51 0.75 1.06
N SER A 52 44.83 0.53 2.34
CA SER A 52 45.44 -0.71 2.83
C SER A 52 44.36 -1.79 2.90
N LEU A 53 44.53 -2.86 2.13
CA LEU A 53 43.69 -4.06 2.15
C LEU A 53 43.79 -4.72 3.54
N LEU A 54 42.70 -4.70 4.32
CA LEU A 54 42.57 -5.44 5.57
C LEU A 54 41.41 -6.44 5.49
N ARG A 55 41.67 -7.62 6.05
CA ARG A 55 40.78 -8.80 6.10
C ARG A 55 39.43 -8.48 6.75
N SER A 56 38.41 -9.23 6.31
CA SER A 56 37.04 -9.24 6.82
C SER A 56 36.95 -9.24 8.36
N ALA A 57 36.22 -8.28 8.90
CA ALA A 57 35.99 -8.11 10.34
C ALA A 57 35.12 -9.25 10.93
N PRO A 58 35.29 -9.58 12.23
CA PRO A 58 34.41 -10.50 12.94
C PRO A 58 32.99 -9.91 13.12
N PRO A 59 31.95 -10.76 13.31
CA PRO A 59 30.58 -10.30 13.48
C PRO A 59 30.44 -9.43 14.74
N GLY A 60 29.76 -8.29 14.60
CA GLY A 60 29.41 -7.38 15.71
C GLY A 60 30.19 -6.05 15.79
N ARG A 61 31.15 -5.79 14.90
CA ARG A 61 31.73 -4.44 14.74
C ARG A 61 31.38 -3.87 13.36
N PRO A 62 31.06 -2.58 13.23
CA PRO A 62 30.84 -1.95 11.93
C PRO A 62 32.08 -2.18 11.05
N ALA A 63 31.86 -2.61 9.81
CA ALA A 63 32.91 -2.69 8.81
C ALA A 63 33.52 -1.29 8.62
N GLU A 64 34.83 -1.20 8.77
CA GLU A 64 35.59 0.05 8.64
C GLU A 64 36.09 0.29 7.21
N SER A 65 36.02 -0.73 6.34
CA SER A 65 36.48 -0.65 4.95
C SER A 65 35.73 -1.63 4.03
N LEU A 66 35.84 -1.36 2.72
CA LEU A 66 35.37 -2.24 1.66
C LEU A 66 36.55 -3.01 1.10
N ASP A 67 36.38 -4.31 0.89
CA ASP A 67 37.38 -5.11 0.19
C ASP A 67 37.37 -4.84 -1.33
N HIS A 68 38.33 -5.41 -2.05
CA HIS A 68 38.44 -5.20 -3.49
C HIS A 68 37.24 -5.75 -4.28
N GLY A 69 36.65 -6.86 -3.83
CA GLY A 69 35.45 -7.43 -4.45
C GLY A 69 34.24 -6.52 -4.28
N GLU A 70 34.08 -5.96 -3.10
CA GLU A 70 33.04 -4.98 -2.76
C GLU A 70 33.22 -3.67 -3.54
N ILE A 71 34.45 -3.14 -3.62
CA ILE A 71 34.74 -1.94 -4.41
C ILE A 71 34.36 -2.14 -5.88
N SER A 72 34.69 -3.31 -6.44
CA SER A 72 34.34 -3.65 -7.82
C SER A 72 32.82 -3.74 -8.00
N ARG A 73 32.14 -4.49 -7.12
CA ARG A 73 30.68 -4.72 -7.15
C ARG A 73 29.90 -3.41 -7.02
N TYR A 74 30.28 -2.55 -6.07
CA TYR A 74 29.56 -1.31 -5.77
C TYR A 74 30.15 -0.07 -6.46
N SER A 75 31.04 -0.25 -7.44
CA SER A 75 31.73 0.84 -8.13
C SER A 75 30.79 1.95 -8.64
N ARG A 76 29.57 1.59 -9.07
CA ARG A 76 28.53 2.56 -9.49
C ARG A 76 27.95 3.39 -8.36
N HIS A 77 27.91 2.88 -7.13
CA HIS A 77 27.55 3.65 -5.95
C HIS A 77 28.69 4.54 -5.48
N LEU A 78 29.93 4.04 -5.54
CA LEU A 78 31.11 4.76 -5.05
C LEU A 78 31.37 6.08 -5.78
N VAL A 79 30.93 6.20 -7.04
CA VAL A 79 31.06 7.42 -7.84
C VAL A 79 29.96 8.45 -7.55
N LEU A 80 28.87 8.08 -6.88
CA LEU A 80 27.79 9.00 -6.55
C LEU A 80 28.21 9.86 -5.36
N GLY A 81 28.22 11.19 -5.53
CA GLY A 81 28.67 12.11 -4.48
C GLY A 81 27.88 12.01 -3.16
N ASP A 82 26.59 11.64 -3.22
CA ASP A 82 25.73 11.46 -2.05
C ASP A 82 25.88 10.10 -1.36
N VAL A 83 26.58 9.14 -2.01
CA VAL A 83 26.85 7.80 -1.48
C VAL A 83 28.34 7.66 -1.16
N GLY A 84 29.19 7.57 -2.19
CA GLY A 84 30.62 7.39 -2.02
C GLY A 84 30.99 6.15 -1.18
N VAL A 85 32.24 6.09 -0.74
CA VAL A 85 32.72 5.00 0.13
C VAL A 85 32.00 5.00 1.48
N SER A 86 31.81 6.18 2.10
CA SER A 86 31.17 6.30 3.40
C SER A 86 29.70 5.86 3.39
N GLY A 87 28.94 6.21 2.34
CA GLY A 87 27.56 5.80 2.18
C GLY A 87 27.44 4.31 1.89
N GLN A 88 28.33 3.75 1.07
CA GLN A 88 28.35 2.30 0.85
C GLN A 88 28.71 1.52 2.12
N LEU A 89 29.62 2.04 2.95
CA LEU A 89 29.89 1.48 4.28
C LEU A 89 28.67 1.59 5.21
N ALA A 90 27.92 2.68 5.15
CA ALA A 90 26.66 2.80 5.90
C ALA A 90 25.64 1.74 5.45
N ILE A 91 25.51 1.52 4.14
CA ILE A 91 24.65 0.46 3.57
C ILE A 91 25.12 -0.93 4.05
N LYS A 92 26.41 -1.22 3.94
CA LYS A 92 27.01 -2.49 4.40
C LYS A 92 26.82 -2.72 5.91
N ASN A 93 26.78 -1.68 6.71
CA ASN A 93 26.61 -1.79 8.16
C ASN A 93 25.16 -1.73 8.63
N ALA A 94 24.21 -1.54 7.71
CA ALA A 94 22.79 -1.45 8.04
C ALA A 94 22.11 -2.83 8.07
N SER A 95 21.05 -2.88 8.85
CA SER A 95 20.17 -4.03 9.02
C SER A 95 18.72 -3.64 8.71
N VAL A 96 18.06 -4.43 7.85
CA VAL A 96 16.68 -4.15 7.42
C VAL A 96 15.83 -5.40 7.61
N LEU A 97 14.67 -5.25 8.26
CA LEU A 97 13.67 -6.30 8.37
C LEU A 97 12.55 -6.06 7.36
N VAL A 98 12.23 -7.06 6.53
CA VAL A 98 11.10 -7.03 5.62
C VAL A 98 10.03 -8.00 6.10
N VAL A 99 8.85 -7.48 6.44
CA VAL A 99 7.69 -8.28 6.87
C VAL A 99 6.82 -8.56 5.66
N GLY A 100 6.87 -9.80 5.17
CA GLY A 100 6.23 -10.27 3.94
C GLY A 100 7.20 -10.33 2.76
N ALA A 101 7.41 -11.53 2.22
CA ALA A 101 8.19 -11.81 1.01
C ALA A 101 7.31 -11.87 -0.26
N GLY A 102 6.10 -11.29 -0.20
CA GLY A 102 5.13 -11.24 -1.28
C GLY A 102 5.46 -10.23 -2.39
N GLY A 103 4.43 -9.68 -3.03
CA GLY A 103 4.60 -8.83 -4.21
C GLY A 103 5.33 -7.51 -3.94
N LEU A 104 5.07 -6.87 -2.79
CA LEU A 104 5.75 -5.65 -2.34
C LEU A 104 7.16 -5.96 -1.84
N GLY A 105 7.30 -6.99 -1.00
CA GLY A 105 8.57 -7.39 -0.41
C GLY A 105 9.59 -7.90 -1.44
N SER A 106 9.14 -8.60 -2.48
CA SER A 106 9.99 -9.18 -3.53
C SER A 106 11.00 -8.19 -4.15
N PRO A 107 10.57 -7.10 -4.82
CA PRO A 107 11.51 -6.12 -5.38
C PRO A 107 12.36 -5.45 -4.28
N CYS A 108 11.79 -5.19 -3.11
CA CYS A 108 12.51 -4.52 -2.02
C CYS A 108 13.70 -5.36 -1.54
N LEU A 109 13.46 -6.65 -1.26
CA LEU A 109 14.50 -7.61 -0.88
C LEU A 109 15.63 -7.68 -1.93
N LEU A 110 15.26 -7.78 -3.21
CA LEU A 110 16.23 -7.88 -4.30
C LEU A 110 17.09 -6.62 -4.44
N TYR A 111 16.49 -5.42 -4.39
CA TYR A 111 17.22 -4.17 -4.53
C TYR A 111 18.04 -3.81 -3.29
N LEU A 112 17.58 -4.13 -2.07
CA LEU A 112 18.38 -3.95 -0.86
C LEU A 112 19.59 -4.89 -0.85
N ALA A 113 19.41 -6.15 -1.27
CA ALA A 113 20.50 -7.10 -1.43
C ALA A 113 21.51 -6.62 -2.48
N ALA A 114 21.03 -6.21 -3.66
CA ALA A 114 21.90 -5.69 -4.73
C ALA A 114 22.64 -4.41 -4.31
N ALA A 115 22.01 -3.54 -3.51
CA ALA A 115 22.63 -2.34 -2.98
C ALA A 115 23.71 -2.64 -1.92
N GLY A 116 23.72 -3.85 -1.36
CA GLY A 116 24.72 -4.30 -0.40
C GLY A 116 24.35 -4.02 1.06
N VAL A 117 23.05 -3.97 1.39
CA VAL A 117 22.61 -3.94 2.80
C VAL A 117 23.21 -5.14 3.52
N GLY A 118 23.89 -4.90 4.64
CA GLY A 118 24.69 -5.93 5.31
C GLY A 118 23.88 -7.09 5.85
N ARG A 119 22.73 -6.78 6.47
CA ARG A 119 21.85 -7.78 7.08
C ARG A 119 20.40 -7.55 6.65
N ILE A 120 19.76 -8.60 6.13
CA ILE A 120 18.35 -8.57 5.73
C ILE A 120 17.60 -9.66 6.50
N GLY A 121 16.61 -9.25 7.28
CA GLY A 121 15.64 -10.14 7.91
C GLY A 121 14.41 -10.32 7.03
N ILE A 122 13.87 -11.53 6.96
CA ILE A 122 12.67 -11.88 6.20
C ILE A 122 11.67 -12.54 7.14
N VAL A 123 10.46 -12.02 7.21
CA VAL A 123 9.36 -12.64 7.97
C VAL A 123 8.26 -13.02 6.99
N ASP A 124 7.98 -14.32 6.88
CA ASP A 124 6.89 -14.83 6.07
C ASP A 124 6.58 -16.27 6.49
N ALA A 125 5.31 -16.57 6.74
CA ALA A 125 4.84 -17.89 7.16
C ALA A 125 4.38 -18.77 5.99
N ASP A 126 4.25 -18.19 4.79
CA ASP A 126 3.70 -18.89 3.64
C ASP A 126 4.76 -19.70 2.88
N VAL A 127 4.24 -20.56 2.01
CA VAL A 127 5.01 -21.23 0.96
C VAL A 127 4.82 -20.55 -0.40
N VAL A 128 5.76 -20.75 -1.30
CA VAL A 128 5.69 -20.26 -2.68
C VAL A 128 4.58 -20.98 -3.42
N ASP A 129 3.66 -20.22 -4.00
CA ASP A 129 2.55 -20.73 -4.82
C ASP A 129 2.68 -20.25 -6.27
N GLU A 130 2.34 -21.11 -7.24
CA GLU A 130 2.46 -20.80 -8.66
C GLU A 130 1.60 -19.58 -9.08
N SER A 131 0.40 -19.45 -8.52
CA SER A 131 -0.52 -18.33 -8.81
C SER A 131 0.03 -16.96 -8.39
N ASN A 132 1.05 -16.97 -7.53
CA ASN A 132 1.66 -15.77 -6.96
C ASN A 132 2.90 -15.32 -7.76
N LEU A 133 3.46 -16.17 -8.63
CA LEU A 133 4.67 -15.88 -9.39
C LEU A 133 4.52 -14.72 -10.39
N GLN A 134 3.29 -14.36 -10.78
CA GLN A 134 3.02 -13.20 -11.65
C GLN A 134 3.43 -11.85 -11.03
N ARG A 135 3.62 -11.78 -9.71
CA ARG A 135 4.01 -10.56 -8.98
C ARG A 135 5.11 -10.76 -7.93
N GLN A 136 5.43 -11.99 -7.54
CA GLN A 136 6.42 -12.30 -6.49
C GLN A 136 7.77 -12.71 -7.11
N ILE A 137 8.45 -11.73 -7.70
CA ILE A 137 9.65 -11.95 -8.54
C ILE A 137 10.90 -12.44 -7.78
N VAL A 138 10.89 -12.41 -6.44
CA VAL A 138 11.98 -12.99 -5.64
C VAL A 138 11.97 -14.52 -5.72
N HIS A 139 10.79 -15.12 -5.96
CA HIS A 139 10.60 -16.55 -6.11
C HIS A 139 10.69 -16.98 -7.58
N GLY A 140 10.62 -18.28 -7.81
CA GLY A 140 10.54 -18.87 -9.14
C GLY A 140 9.90 -20.25 -9.13
N THR A 141 9.57 -20.76 -10.32
CA THR A 141 8.92 -22.06 -10.52
C THR A 141 9.64 -23.21 -9.83
N SER A 142 10.98 -23.18 -9.79
CA SER A 142 11.81 -24.19 -9.12
C SER A 142 11.65 -24.23 -7.60
N THR A 143 11.03 -23.22 -7.00
CA THR A 143 10.85 -23.09 -5.54
C THR A 143 9.40 -23.20 -5.10
N VAL A 144 8.47 -23.53 -6.00
CA VAL A 144 7.05 -23.75 -5.65
C VAL A 144 6.95 -24.85 -4.59
N GLY A 145 6.17 -24.59 -3.54
CA GLY A 145 6.01 -25.46 -2.37
C GLY A 145 7.10 -25.31 -1.30
N ALA A 146 8.19 -24.59 -1.57
CA ALA A 146 9.17 -24.24 -0.55
C ALA A 146 8.68 -23.05 0.29
N SER A 147 9.23 -22.90 1.49
CA SER A 147 9.06 -21.69 2.31
C SER A 147 9.43 -20.43 1.53
N LYS A 148 8.58 -19.38 1.60
CA LYS A 148 8.89 -18.10 0.97
C LYS A 148 10.17 -17.49 1.55
N CYS A 149 10.39 -17.62 2.85
CA CYS A 149 11.61 -17.14 3.50
C CYS A 149 12.87 -17.79 2.90
N GLU A 150 12.90 -19.12 2.81
CA GLU A 150 14.07 -19.83 2.28
C GLU A 150 14.25 -19.64 0.77
N SER A 151 13.15 -19.58 0.01
CA SER A 151 13.19 -19.22 -1.42
C SER A 151 13.79 -17.82 -1.62
N ALA A 152 13.32 -16.83 -0.86
CA ALA A 152 13.84 -15.48 -0.92
C ALA A 152 15.31 -15.39 -0.47
N ARG A 153 15.68 -16.11 0.60
CA ARG A 153 17.07 -16.22 1.08
C ARG A 153 18.00 -16.75 -0.01
N GLY A 154 17.63 -17.85 -0.66
CA GLY A 154 18.39 -18.42 -1.77
C GLY A 154 18.60 -17.42 -2.89
N ARG A 155 17.54 -16.68 -3.27
CA ARG A 155 17.63 -15.64 -4.30
C ARG A 155 18.49 -14.44 -3.90
N ILE A 156 18.39 -13.97 -2.67
CA ILE A 156 19.20 -12.86 -2.16
C ILE A 156 20.68 -13.21 -2.22
N LEU A 157 21.04 -14.43 -1.80
CA LEU A 157 22.44 -14.89 -1.79
C LEU A 157 22.98 -15.13 -3.21
N ASP A 158 22.12 -15.47 -4.17
CA ASP A 158 22.47 -15.53 -5.59
C ASP A 158 22.76 -14.13 -6.17
N VAL A 159 21.94 -13.12 -5.81
CA VAL A 159 22.16 -11.72 -6.21
C VAL A 159 23.42 -11.14 -5.55
N ASN A 160 23.57 -11.36 -4.25
CA ASN A 160 24.68 -10.83 -3.47
C ASN A 160 25.05 -11.76 -2.29
N PRO A 161 26.10 -12.59 -2.44
CA PRO A 161 26.51 -13.54 -1.41
C PRO A 161 27.16 -12.89 -0.18
N LEU A 162 27.33 -11.56 -0.17
CA LEU A 162 27.92 -10.80 0.94
C LEU A 162 26.89 -10.40 2.00
N VAL A 163 25.60 -10.61 1.74
CA VAL A 163 24.50 -10.23 2.62
C VAL A 163 24.28 -11.34 3.67
N GLU A 164 24.18 -10.96 4.94
CA GLU A 164 23.67 -11.83 5.99
C GLU A 164 22.14 -11.87 5.91
N VAL A 165 21.57 -13.07 5.80
CA VAL A 165 20.11 -13.25 5.71
C VAL A 165 19.58 -14.03 6.91
N ALA A 166 18.66 -13.42 7.65
CA ALA A 166 17.92 -14.04 8.75
C ALA A 166 16.48 -14.33 8.30
N THR A 167 15.99 -15.53 8.58
CA THR A 167 14.64 -15.97 8.20
C THR A 167 13.78 -16.25 9.42
N TYR A 168 12.52 -15.82 9.34
CA TYR A 168 11.49 -16.01 10.36
C TYR A 168 10.28 -16.66 9.68
N GLU A 169 10.26 -18.00 9.67
CA GLU A 169 9.22 -18.83 9.06
C GLU A 169 7.99 -18.98 9.98
N GLU A 170 7.49 -17.85 10.46
CA GLU A 170 6.41 -17.78 11.42
C GLU A 170 5.52 -16.57 11.16
N GLU A 171 4.27 -16.65 11.62
CA GLU A 171 3.31 -15.58 11.45
C GLU A 171 3.68 -14.36 12.29
N PHE A 172 3.48 -13.17 11.73
CA PHE A 172 3.74 -11.92 12.42
C PHE A 172 2.54 -11.56 13.31
N THR A 173 2.61 -11.94 14.59
CA THR A 173 1.54 -11.81 15.58
C THR A 173 1.98 -10.96 16.79
N SER A 174 1.06 -10.64 17.70
CA SER A 174 1.36 -9.94 18.96
C SER A 174 2.45 -10.63 19.79
N GLU A 175 2.53 -11.96 19.71
CA GLU A 175 3.48 -12.78 20.47
C GLU A 175 4.87 -12.80 19.82
N THR A 176 4.95 -12.71 18.49
CA THR A 176 6.20 -12.83 17.74
C THR A 176 6.82 -11.47 17.40
N ALA A 177 6.01 -10.43 17.19
CA ALA A 177 6.44 -9.15 16.65
C ALA A 177 7.56 -8.47 17.44
N LEU A 178 7.42 -8.29 18.77
CA LEU A 178 8.46 -7.63 19.57
C LEU A 178 9.77 -8.41 19.59
N ARG A 179 9.70 -9.75 19.61
CA ARG A 179 10.89 -10.62 19.57
C ARG A 179 11.62 -10.47 18.24
N ILE A 180 10.89 -10.55 17.13
CA ILE A 180 11.44 -10.46 15.78
C ILE A 180 12.04 -9.08 15.52
N LEU A 181 11.31 -7.99 15.85
CA LEU A 181 11.81 -6.62 15.65
C LEU A 181 12.95 -6.28 16.62
N GLY A 182 12.98 -6.90 17.80
CA GLY A 182 14.10 -6.81 18.74
C GLY A 182 15.37 -7.53 18.26
N GLY A 183 15.32 -8.21 17.12
CA GLY A 183 16.48 -8.86 16.50
C GLY A 183 16.89 -10.17 17.16
N ALA A 184 15.99 -10.85 17.87
CA ALA A 184 16.24 -12.21 18.31
C ALA A 184 16.39 -13.11 17.08
N ASP A 185 17.51 -13.83 16.97
CA ASP A 185 17.71 -14.79 15.89
C ASP A 185 16.78 -16.00 16.09
N GLY A 186 16.16 -16.49 15.01
CA GLY A 186 15.26 -17.66 15.00
C GLY A 186 15.94 -18.95 15.44
N SER A 187 17.29 -18.96 15.49
CA SER A 187 18.11 -20.01 16.06
C SER A 187 18.86 -19.55 17.32
N ASN A 188 18.41 -19.99 18.49
CA ASN A 188 19.13 -19.94 19.79
C ASN A 188 19.66 -18.56 20.24
N GLY A 189 18.74 -17.67 20.65
CA GLY A 189 18.81 -17.01 21.95
C GLY A 189 19.77 -15.83 22.16
N SER A 190 20.53 -15.38 21.16
CA SER A 190 21.30 -14.14 21.27
C SER A 190 20.66 -13.02 20.44
N PRO A 191 20.11 -11.95 21.05
CA PRO A 191 19.61 -10.80 20.29
C PRO A 191 20.78 -10.13 19.55
N SER A 192 20.67 -10.03 18.22
CA SER A 192 21.67 -9.40 17.35
C SER A 192 21.50 -7.88 17.21
N SER A 193 20.84 -7.24 18.18
CA SER A 193 20.35 -5.84 18.17
C SER A 193 19.14 -5.60 17.26
N SER A 194 18.34 -4.57 17.61
CA SER A 194 17.16 -4.15 16.85
C SER A 194 17.54 -3.76 15.42
N TRP A 195 16.61 -3.93 14.48
CA TRP A 195 16.79 -3.52 13.10
C TRP A 195 16.87 -2.00 12.94
N ASP A 196 17.65 -1.53 11.96
CA ASP A 196 17.75 -0.08 11.68
C ASP A 196 16.49 0.46 11.01
N VAL A 197 15.85 -0.36 10.15
CA VAL A 197 14.62 -0.02 9.42
C VAL A 197 13.74 -1.25 9.25
N VAL A 198 12.43 -1.09 9.39
CA VAL A 198 11.43 -2.10 9.04
C VAL A 198 10.72 -1.72 7.74
N VAL A 199 10.43 -2.71 6.90
CA VAL A 199 9.68 -2.55 5.65
C VAL A 199 8.42 -3.40 5.72
N ASP A 200 7.29 -2.81 5.37
CA ASP A 200 6.01 -3.52 5.23
C ASP A 200 5.82 -4.05 3.81
N GLY A 201 6.03 -5.35 3.63
CA GLY A 201 5.70 -6.10 2.43
C GLY A 201 4.35 -6.85 2.54
N SER A 202 3.54 -6.55 3.56
CA SER A 202 2.26 -7.21 3.84
C SER A 202 1.11 -6.58 3.04
N ASP A 203 0.03 -7.34 2.87
CA ASP A 203 -1.14 -6.96 2.07
C ASP A 203 -2.43 -6.86 2.88
N ASN A 204 -2.34 -6.89 4.22
CA ASN A 204 -3.50 -6.88 5.11
C ASN A 204 -3.37 -5.82 6.23
N PHE A 205 -4.50 -5.32 6.70
CA PHE A 205 -4.54 -4.29 7.76
C PHE A 205 -4.00 -4.78 9.11
N PRO A 206 -4.36 -5.98 9.60
CA PRO A 206 -3.86 -6.48 10.88
C PRO A 206 -2.34 -6.39 11.02
N THR A 207 -1.60 -6.89 10.02
CA THR A 207 -0.15 -6.85 10.01
C THR A 207 0.37 -5.41 9.97
N LYS A 208 -0.27 -4.50 9.22
CA LYS A 208 0.12 -3.08 9.17
C LYS A 208 0.00 -2.37 10.52
N TYR A 209 -1.11 -2.59 11.25
CA TYR A 209 -1.27 -2.07 12.61
C TYR A 209 -0.26 -2.67 13.58
N LEU A 210 0.01 -3.97 13.45
CA LEU A 210 0.98 -4.64 14.31
C LEU A 210 2.41 -4.15 14.08
N ILE A 211 2.83 -3.97 12.82
CA ILE A 211 4.12 -3.39 12.46
C ILE A 211 4.22 -1.98 13.02
N ASN A 212 3.19 -1.15 12.82
CA ASN A 212 3.15 0.22 13.33
C ASN A 212 3.45 0.27 14.82
N ASP A 213 2.68 -0.52 15.58
CA ASP A 213 2.66 -0.47 17.02
C ASP A 213 3.96 -1.00 17.61
N ALA A 214 4.47 -2.11 17.06
CA ALA A 214 5.75 -2.67 17.47
C ALA A 214 6.91 -1.72 17.15
N CYS A 215 6.90 -1.08 15.98
CA CYS A 215 7.88 -0.05 15.61
C CYS A 215 7.80 1.19 16.50
N SER A 216 6.59 1.64 16.86
CA SER A 216 6.36 2.76 17.77
C SER A 216 6.88 2.45 19.19
N ILE A 217 6.65 1.23 19.68
CA ILE A 217 7.16 0.78 20.99
C ILE A 217 8.70 0.74 21.01
N LEU A 218 9.31 0.21 19.95
CA LEU A 218 10.77 0.02 19.87
C LEU A 218 11.53 1.25 19.37
N GLY A 219 10.82 2.25 18.83
CA GLY A 219 11.42 3.46 18.24
C GLY A 219 12.16 3.19 16.92
N VAL A 220 11.71 2.19 16.15
CA VAL A 220 12.32 1.79 14.88
C VAL A 220 11.55 2.44 13.72
N PRO A 221 12.22 3.07 12.75
CA PRO A 221 11.53 3.66 11.60
C PRO A 221 10.94 2.57 10.70
N TRP A 222 9.81 2.89 10.10
CA TRP A 222 9.03 1.96 9.29
C TRP A 222 8.69 2.57 7.93
N VAL A 223 9.06 1.86 6.86
CA VAL A 223 8.68 2.20 5.48
C VAL A 223 7.42 1.43 5.10
N TYR A 224 6.29 2.14 5.13
CA TYR A 224 4.96 1.63 4.84
C TYR A 224 4.67 1.62 3.34
N SER A 225 4.00 0.57 2.86
CA SER A 225 3.34 0.62 1.56
C SER A 225 2.00 -0.12 1.57
N ALA A 226 1.07 0.35 0.75
CA ALA A 226 -0.15 -0.38 0.43
C ALA A 226 -0.49 -0.23 -1.05
N ILE A 227 -1.30 -1.15 -1.56
CA ILE A 227 -1.77 -1.15 -2.95
C ILE A 227 -3.22 -1.60 -2.98
N LEU A 228 -3.99 -1.05 -3.92
CA LEU A 228 -5.36 -1.47 -4.19
C LEU A 228 -5.68 -1.16 -5.66
N ALA A 229 -6.11 -2.18 -6.42
CA ALA A 229 -6.38 -2.06 -7.85
C ALA A 229 -5.19 -1.48 -8.65
N PHE A 230 -5.23 -0.18 -8.95
CA PHE A 230 -4.24 0.55 -9.74
C PHE A 230 -3.50 1.64 -8.94
N GLU A 231 -3.80 1.80 -7.65
CA GLU A 231 -3.22 2.81 -6.79
C GLU A 231 -2.25 2.21 -5.77
N GLY A 232 -1.12 2.88 -5.57
CA GLY A 232 -0.14 2.57 -4.55
C GLY A 232 0.05 3.72 -3.57
N GLN A 233 0.33 3.40 -2.31
CA GLN A 233 0.64 4.35 -1.26
C GLN A 233 2.00 4.03 -0.62
N LEU A 234 2.74 5.07 -0.22
CA LEU A 234 4.03 4.97 0.45
C LEU A 234 4.22 6.10 1.46
N SER A 235 4.77 5.77 2.63
CA SER A 235 5.10 6.75 3.68
C SER A 235 6.25 6.21 4.55
N THR A 236 6.91 7.11 5.28
CA THR A 236 7.87 6.74 6.33
C THR A 236 7.32 7.15 7.70
N PHE A 237 7.07 6.16 8.55
CA PHE A 237 6.52 6.31 9.89
C PHE A 237 7.57 6.08 10.97
N ASN A 238 7.26 6.51 12.20
CA ASN A 238 8.08 6.28 13.40
C ASN A 238 9.52 6.83 13.30
N PHE A 239 9.77 7.75 12.36
CA PHE A 239 11.08 8.35 12.17
C PHE A 239 11.22 9.62 13.02
N LYS A 240 12.16 9.61 13.98
CA LYS A 240 12.55 10.77 14.80
C LYS A 240 11.39 11.55 15.45
N GLY A 241 10.37 10.83 15.93
CA GLY A 241 9.20 11.44 16.59
C GLY A 241 8.18 12.08 15.64
N GLY A 242 8.29 11.79 14.34
CA GLY A 242 7.28 12.09 13.33
C GLY A 242 5.99 11.27 13.49
N PRO A 243 5.06 11.38 12.52
CA PRO A 243 3.80 10.65 12.56
C PRO A 243 4.01 9.13 12.54
N ASP A 244 3.01 8.41 13.05
CA ASP A 244 2.86 6.98 12.90
C ASP A 244 1.62 6.65 12.05
N TYR A 245 1.37 5.37 11.77
CA TYR A 245 0.25 4.98 10.93
C TYR A 245 -1.11 5.22 11.57
N ARG A 246 -1.20 5.35 12.90
CA ARG A 246 -2.43 5.71 13.59
C ARG A 246 -2.75 7.20 13.45
N ASP A 247 -1.78 8.04 13.08
CA ASP A 247 -2.10 9.40 12.63
C ASP A 247 -2.82 9.41 11.29
N LEU A 248 -2.52 8.44 10.42
CA LEU A 248 -3.17 8.28 9.12
C LEU A 248 -4.52 7.56 9.26
N LEU A 249 -4.55 6.44 9.99
CA LEU A 249 -5.72 5.60 10.23
C LEU A 249 -5.80 5.23 11.73
N PRO A 250 -6.49 6.03 12.54
CA PRO A 250 -6.50 5.89 14.01
C PRO A 250 -6.95 4.53 14.54
N THR A 251 -7.99 3.97 13.90
CA THR A 251 -8.59 2.70 14.29
C THR A 251 -8.60 1.72 13.13
N PRO A 252 -8.26 0.45 13.37
CA PRO A 252 -8.38 -0.58 12.34
C PRO A 252 -9.80 -0.65 11.78
N PRO A 253 -9.95 -0.90 10.46
CA PRO A 253 -11.27 -1.03 9.85
C PRO A 253 -11.99 -2.26 10.44
N PRO A 254 -13.32 -2.20 10.57
CA PRO A 254 -14.12 -3.36 10.94
C PRO A 254 -13.91 -4.54 9.97
N PRO A 255 -14.13 -5.77 10.44
CA PRO A 255 -14.04 -6.93 9.56
C PRO A 255 -14.96 -6.85 8.33
N GLY A 256 -14.38 -7.07 7.14
CA GLY A 256 -15.12 -7.09 5.87
C GLY A 256 -15.44 -5.71 5.28
N ASP A 257 -14.96 -4.62 5.87
CA ASP A 257 -15.14 -3.26 5.34
C ASP A 257 -14.14 -2.89 4.24
N VAL A 258 -13.02 -3.61 4.15
CA VAL A 258 -12.03 -3.41 3.09
C VAL A 258 -11.79 -4.74 2.37
N PRO A 259 -11.98 -4.80 1.03
CA PRO A 259 -11.63 -5.98 0.26
C PRO A 259 -10.15 -6.30 0.43
N SER A 260 -9.82 -7.58 0.52
CA SER A 260 -8.42 -7.99 0.42
C SER A 260 -7.86 -7.70 -0.98
N CYS A 261 -6.54 -7.60 -1.12
CA CYS A 261 -5.89 -7.50 -2.45
C CYS A 261 -6.30 -8.67 -3.37
N ALA A 262 -6.64 -9.83 -2.80
CA ALA A 262 -7.13 -10.99 -3.53
C ALA A 262 -8.56 -10.81 -4.06
N GLU A 263 -9.39 -10.01 -3.40
CA GLU A 263 -10.78 -9.73 -3.79
C GLU A 263 -10.89 -8.52 -4.74
N GLY A 264 -10.06 -7.49 -4.53
CA GLY A 264 -10.07 -6.27 -5.35
C GLY A 264 -9.30 -6.40 -6.67
N GLY A 265 -8.43 -7.41 -6.79
CA GLY A 265 -7.47 -7.51 -7.88
C GLY A 265 -6.38 -6.44 -7.79
N VAL A 266 -5.19 -6.74 -8.34
CA VAL A 266 -4.05 -5.83 -8.34
C VAL A 266 -3.31 -5.98 -9.66
N LEU A 267 -2.98 -4.85 -10.30
CA LEU A 267 -2.09 -4.84 -11.46
C LEU A 267 -0.71 -5.40 -11.05
N GLY A 268 -0.28 -6.54 -11.60
CA GLY A 268 0.88 -7.30 -11.10
C GLY A 268 2.19 -6.52 -10.96
N VAL A 269 2.41 -5.49 -11.79
CA VAL A 269 3.61 -4.63 -11.75
C VAL A 269 3.56 -3.55 -10.66
N LEU A 270 2.37 -3.20 -10.16
CA LEU A 270 2.18 -2.17 -9.14
C LEU A 270 2.91 -2.50 -7.82
N PRO A 271 2.78 -3.70 -7.22
CA PRO A 271 3.61 -4.10 -6.08
C PRO A 271 5.11 -3.98 -6.38
N GLY A 272 5.52 -4.34 -7.60
CA GLY A 272 6.89 -4.18 -8.10
C GLY A 272 7.39 -2.75 -8.00
N THR A 273 6.59 -1.81 -8.50
CA THR A 273 6.90 -0.37 -8.52
C THR A 273 6.97 0.18 -7.10
N MET A 274 5.97 -0.13 -6.27
CA MET A 274 5.90 0.37 -4.90
C MET A 274 7.03 -0.19 -4.03
N GLY A 275 7.38 -1.47 -4.18
CA GLY A 275 8.50 -2.06 -3.44
C GLY A 275 9.88 -1.51 -3.85
N CYS A 276 10.07 -1.08 -5.11
CA CYS A 276 11.25 -0.32 -5.52
C CYS A 276 11.31 1.07 -4.83
N LEU A 277 10.15 1.73 -4.69
CA LEU A 277 10.07 3.00 -3.96
C LEU A 277 10.33 2.79 -2.45
N GLN A 278 9.87 1.67 -1.86
CA GLN A 278 10.22 1.30 -0.48
C GLN A 278 11.73 1.14 -0.31
N ALA A 279 12.40 0.38 -1.18
CA ALA A 279 13.86 0.23 -1.13
C ALA A 279 14.58 1.59 -1.24
N THR A 280 14.03 2.52 -2.04
CA THR A 280 14.55 3.88 -2.16
C THR A 280 14.42 4.67 -0.85
N GLU A 281 13.28 4.61 -0.15
CA GLU A 281 13.13 5.23 1.18
C GLU A 281 14.10 4.62 2.20
N VAL A 282 14.23 3.28 2.23
CA VAL A 282 15.16 2.59 3.13
C VAL A 282 16.60 3.06 2.92
N LEU A 283 17.07 3.12 1.66
CA LEU A 283 18.42 3.59 1.36
C LEU A 283 18.59 5.07 1.75
N LYS A 284 17.59 5.92 1.57
CA LYS A 284 17.65 7.31 2.04
C LYS A 284 17.78 7.40 3.56
N ILE A 285 17.07 6.55 4.32
CA ILE A 285 17.19 6.48 5.78
C ILE A 285 18.64 6.10 6.16
N ILE A 286 19.17 5.02 5.58
CA ILE A 286 20.52 4.52 5.86
C ILE A 286 21.60 5.56 5.51
N LEU A 287 21.45 6.22 4.36
CA LEU A 287 22.34 7.28 3.89
C LEU A 287 22.13 8.63 4.60
N ARG A 288 21.18 8.70 5.55
CA ARG A 288 20.83 9.91 6.32
C ARG A 288 20.44 11.09 5.41
N LYS A 289 19.72 10.81 4.32
CA LYS A 289 19.21 11.79 3.35
C LYS A 289 17.78 12.19 3.69
N GLU A 290 17.65 12.87 4.83
CA GLU A 290 16.36 13.11 5.49
C GLU A 290 15.42 14.06 4.75
N ARG A 291 15.96 15.05 4.04
CA ARG A 291 15.17 16.10 3.37
C ARG A 291 14.10 15.55 2.41
N GLY A 292 14.41 14.43 1.76
CA GLY A 292 13.52 13.82 0.78
C GLY A 292 12.69 12.66 1.31
N LEU A 293 12.74 12.33 2.60
CA LEU A 293 11.96 11.22 3.16
C LEU A 293 10.47 11.54 3.18
N LEU A 294 9.64 10.52 3.04
CA LEU A 294 8.18 10.63 3.13
C LEU A 294 7.68 10.64 4.59
N VAL A 295 8.35 11.41 5.45
CA VAL A 295 7.91 11.61 6.84
C VAL A 295 6.88 12.73 6.87
N GLY A 296 5.70 12.43 7.44
CA GLY A 296 4.57 13.37 7.46
C GLY A 296 3.98 13.67 6.09
N ARG A 297 4.17 12.77 5.13
CA ARG A 297 3.60 12.84 3.79
C ARG A 297 3.28 11.43 3.31
N VAL A 298 2.13 11.25 2.68
CA VAL A 298 1.76 10.01 2.00
C VAL A 298 1.88 10.24 0.51
N LEU A 299 2.80 9.54 -0.14
CA LEU A 299 2.88 9.48 -1.59
C LEU A 299 1.76 8.57 -2.09
N VAL A 300 1.00 9.03 -3.07
CA VAL A 300 -0.01 8.28 -3.81
C VAL A 300 0.44 8.19 -5.26
N PHE A 301 0.55 6.97 -5.76
CA PHE A 301 0.89 6.65 -7.14
C PHE A 301 -0.33 6.05 -7.85
N ASP A 302 -0.83 6.75 -8.86
CA ASP A 302 -1.84 6.24 -9.79
C ASP A 302 -1.11 5.64 -11.00
N ALA A 303 -1.21 4.33 -11.18
CA ALA A 303 -0.54 3.62 -12.25
C ALA A 303 -1.19 3.81 -13.63
N MET A 304 -2.47 4.17 -13.69
CA MET A 304 -3.17 4.38 -14.96
C MET A 304 -2.81 5.73 -15.56
N GLU A 305 -2.81 6.76 -14.72
CA GLU A 305 -2.48 8.13 -15.14
C GLU A 305 -0.97 8.43 -15.03
N MET A 306 -0.18 7.48 -14.51
CA MET A 306 1.25 7.63 -14.22
C MET A 306 1.55 8.88 -13.36
N LYS A 307 0.66 9.15 -12.39
CA LYS A 307 0.68 10.37 -11.59
C LYS A 307 1.15 10.08 -10.17
N PHE A 308 2.08 10.90 -9.70
CA PHE A 308 2.46 10.96 -8.29
C PHE A 308 1.84 12.19 -7.64
N SER A 309 1.22 11.99 -6.48
CA SER A 309 0.69 13.05 -5.64
C SER A 309 1.08 12.83 -4.18
N GLU A 310 1.15 13.90 -3.40
CA GLU A 310 1.51 13.82 -1.99
C GLU A 310 0.40 14.41 -1.14
N ILE A 311 0.02 13.69 -0.08
CA ILE A 311 -0.93 14.16 0.93
C ILE A 311 -0.14 14.46 2.20
N GLY A 312 -0.30 15.67 2.74
CA GLY A 312 0.34 16.05 4.01
C GLY A 312 -0.27 15.27 5.19
N LEU A 313 0.58 14.81 6.09
CA LEU A 313 0.18 14.09 7.31
C LEU A 313 0.83 14.74 8.53
N ALA A 314 -0.01 15.26 9.42
CA ALA A 314 0.42 15.80 10.69
C ALA A 314 0.33 14.74 11.78
N ARG A 315 1.24 14.82 12.76
CA ARG A 315 1.16 14.01 13.97
C ARG A 315 -0.02 14.51 14.82
N ASN A 316 -0.87 13.62 15.27
CA ASN A 316 -1.95 13.93 16.20
C ASN A 316 -1.40 13.94 17.64
N PRO A 317 -1.40 15.07 18.36
CA PRO A 317 -0.91 15.15 19.73
C PRO A 317 -1.80 14.39 20.74
N ASP A 318 -3.08 14.22 20.43
CA ASP A 318 -4.07 13.58 21.31
C ASP A 318 -4.20 12.07 21.03
N ARG A 319 -3.35 11.53 20.15
CA ARG A 319 -3.29 10.10 19.85
C ARG A 319 -2.95 9.29 21.10
N THR A 320 -3.75 8.26 21.38
CA THR A 320 -3.43 7.27 22.42
C THR A 320 -2.10 6.59 22.10
N LYS A 321 -1.12 6.74 23.00
CA LYS A 321 0.18 6.10 22.85
C LYS A 321 0.02 4.59 23.01
N VAL A 322 0.56 3.84 22.06
CA VAL A 322 0.59 2.37 22.14
C VAL A 322 1.69 1.93 23.10
N SER A 323 1.33 1.13 24.10
CA SER A 323 2.25 0.56 25.10
C SER A 323 2.37 -0.96 25.04
N GLU A 324 1.41 -1.63 24.40
CA GLU A 324 1.35 -3.09 24.27
C GLU A 324 0.77 -3.48 22.91
N LEU A 325 1.08 -4.69 22.46
CA LEU A 325 0.53 -5.26 21.24
C LEU A 325 -0.76 -6.02 21.54
N ILE A 326 -1.72 -5.94 20.61
CA ILE A 326 -2.96 -6.71 20.65
C ILE A 326 -3.07 -7.59 19.42
N ASP A 327 -3.88 -8.65 19.50
CA ASP A 327 -4.17 -9.50 18.36
C ASP A 327 -5.18 -8.82 17.42
N TYR A 328 -4.66 -8.21 16.37
CA TYR A 328 -5.46 -7.57 15.33
C TYR A 328 -6.21 -8.56 14.44
N GLN A 329 -5.78 -9.82 14.34
CA GLN A 329 -6.53 -10.80 13.57
C GLN A 329 -7.85 -11.10 14.26
N GLY A 330 -7.86 -11.28 15.59
CA GLY A 330 -9.11 -11.40 16.35
C GLY A 330 -10.01 -10.17 16.26
N PHE A 331 -9.42 -8.97 16.18
CA PHE A 331 -10.15 -7.70 16.07
C PHE A 331 -10.73 -7.44 14.67
N CYS A 332 -10.00 -7.84 13.62
CA CYS A 332 -10.35 -7.58 12.22
C CYS A 332 -10.93 -8.81 11.50
N ALA A 333 -10.96 -9.99 12.12
CA ALA A 333 -11.61 -11.16 11.56
C ALA A 333 -13.12 -11.06 11.78
N GLY A 334 -13.87 -11.18 10.69
CA GLY A 334 -15.31 -11.30 10.73
C GLY A 334 -15.69 -12.70 11.22
N PRO A 335 -16.98 -13.00 11.42
CA PRO A 335 -17.39 -14.36 11.76
C PRO A 335 -16.77 -15.36 10.75
N LYS A 336 -15.95 -16.28 11.26
CA LYS A 336 -15.32 -17.33 10.45
C LYS A 336 -16.40 -18.10 9.70
N ALA A 337 -16.30 -18.17 8.37
CA ALA A 337 -17.06 -19.14 7.60
C ALA A 337 -16.72 -20.55 8.14
N ALA A 338 -17.76 -21.33 8.42
CA ALA A 338 -17.59 -22.66 8.99
C ALA A 338 -16.69 -23.54 8.09
N PRO A 339 -15.83 -24.41 8.66
CA PRO A 339 -15.00 -25.31 7.88
C PRO A 339 -15.89 -26.17 6.97
N ARG A 340 -15.57 -26.18 5.67
CA ARG A 340 -16.23 -27.06 4.71
C ARG A 340 -15.86 -28.52 5.08
N PRO A 341 -16.83 -29.42 5.25
CA PRO A 341 -16.52 -30.80 5.62
C PRO A 341 -15.72 -31.49 4.49
N PRO A 342 -14.71 -32.29 4.82
CA PRO A 342 -13.96 -33.05 3.83
C PRO A 342 -14.87 -34.14 3.24
N GLY A 343 -15.15 -34.08 1.93
CA GLY A 343 -15.86 -35.14 1.21
C GLY A 343 -17.04 -34.75 0.33
N ALA A 344 -17.31 -33.46 0.08
CA ALA A 344 -18.34 -33.08 -0.89
C ALA A 344 -17.82 -33.29 -2.33
N VAL A 345 -18.17 -34.44 -2.92
CA VAL A 345 -17.91 -34.80 -4.32
C VAL A 345 -18.80 -33.95 -5.26
N ASN A 346 -18.20 -33.32 -6.26
CA ASN A 346 -18.92 -32.62 -7.33
C ASN A 346 -19.69 -33.62 -8.21
N GLY A 347 -21.01 -33.64 -8.08
CA GLY A 347 -21.93 -34.26 -9.03
C GLY A 347 -22.67 -33.20 -9.83
N SER A 348 -22.04 -32.66 -10.88
CA SER A 348 -22.70 -32.33 -12.16
C SER A 348 -21.77 -31.54 -13.09
N GLY A 349 -21.34 -32.21 -14.16
CA GLY A 349 -21.13 -31.63 -15.50
C GLY A 349 -20.16 -30.47 -15.64
N GLY A 350 -18.86 -30.78 -15.69
CA GLY A 350 -17.90 -29.89 -16.33
C GLY A 350 -18.27 -29.66 -17.80
N ARG A 351 -18.31 -28.39 -18.22
CA ARG A 351 -18.04 -28.00 -19.60
C ARG A 351 -16.73 -27.25 -19.59
N THR A 352 -15.78 -27.77 -20.37
CA THR A 352 -14.46 -27.19 -20.63
C THR A 352 -14.59 -25.96 -21.51
N MET A 353 -13.69 -24.99 -21.30
CA MET A 353 -13.43 -23.91 -22.25
C MET A 353 -12.84 -24.50 -23.52
N ASP A 354 -13.67 -24.76 -24.52
CA ASP A 354 -13.32 -24.91 -25.93
C ASP A 354 -14.64 -25.11 -26.68
N GLU A 355 -15.33 -24.00 -27.00
CA GLU A 355 -16.41 -23.88 -28.00
C GLU A 355 -17.08 -22.49 -27.85
N ALA A 356 -16.36 -21.42 -28.17
CA ALA A 356 -16.96 -20.10 -28.39
C ALA A 356 -16.06 -19.15 -29.21
N GLU A 357 -15.39 -19.63 -30.25
CA GLU A 357 -14.87 -18.76 -31.30
C GLU A 357 -15.14 -19.39 -32.66
N THR A 358 -16.17 -18.89 -33.37
CA THR A 358 -16.18 -18.66 -34.83
C THR A 358 -17.57 -18.21 -35.30
N ALA A 359 -17.78 -16.90 -35.36
CA ALA A 359 -18.53 -16.21 -36.41
C ALA A 359 -18.22 -14.71 -36.29
N GLY A 360 -17.41 -14.20 -37.20
CA GLY A 360 -16.89 -12.83 -37.15
C GLY A 360 -17.83 -11.75 -37.68
N GLY A 361 -17.33 -10.51 -37.62
CA GLY A 361 -17.76 -9.41 -38.49
C GLY A 361 -17.92 -8.06 -37.80
N ASP A 362 -16.93 -7.19 -38.02
CA ASP A 362 -16.96 -5.71 -38.08
C ASP A 362 -17.59 -4.84 -36.97
N GLY A 363 -16.71 -4.00 -36.40
CA GLY A 363 -16.88 -2.55 -36.23
C GLY A 363 -18.16 -2.00 -35.61
N GLY A 364 -18.05 -1.47 -34.38
CA GLY A 364 -19.06 -0.55 -33.86
C GLY A 364 -19.04 -0.45 -32.34
N SER A 365 -18.64 0.71 -31.85
CA SER A 365 -18.84 1.20 -30.48
C SER A 365 -20.29 1.07 -30.01
N SER A 366 -20.52 0.41 -28.87
CA SER A 366 -21.51 0.78 -27.83
C SER A 366 -21.63 -0.34 -26.79
N ASP A 367 -21.16 -0.13 -25.56
CA ASP A 367 -21.53 -0.98 -24.42
C ASP A 367 -22.54 -0.20 -23.55
N GLY A 368 -23.78 -0.69 -23.52
CA GLY A 368 -24.95 -0.01 -22.96
C GLY A 368 -25.32 -0.54 -21.56
N GLY A 369 -24.60 -0.08 -20.54
CA GLY A 369 -25.06 -0.10 -19.15
C GLY A 369 -25.63 1.27 -18.74
N PRO A 370 -26.54 1.36 -17.74
CA PRO A 370 -27.17 2.64 -17.39
C PRO A 370 -26.15 3.67 -16.89
N GLU A 371 -26.05 4.81 -17.59
CA GLU A 371 -25.23 5.96 -17.20
C GLU A 371 -25.88 6.73 -16.03
N PHE A 372 -25.26 6.71 -14.86
CA PHE A 372 -25.63 7.57 -13.74
C PHE A 372 -24.95 8.94 -13.87
N ARG A 373 -25.69 10.03 -13.70
CA ARG A 373 -25.12 11.38 -13.68
C ARG A 373 -24.43 11.63 -12.33
N SER A 374 -23.11 11.76 -12.34
CA SER A 374 -22.36 12.26 -11.19
C SER A 374 -22.25 13.80 -11.25
N ILE A 375 -22.22 14.44 -10.08
CA ILE A 375 -22.10 15.88 -9.89
C ILE A 375 -21.00 16.14 -8.87
N SER A 376 -19.99 16.98 -9.12
CA SER A 376 -18.96 17.23 -8.10
C SER A 376 -19.53 18.01 -6.89
N PRO A 377 -18.90 18.02 -5.70
CA PRO A 377 -19.35 18.79 -4.55
C PRO A 377 -19.34 20.30 -4.82
N PRO A 378 -18.37 20.90 -5.52
CA PRO A 378 -18.43 22.30 -5.94
C PRO A 378 -19.67 22.58 -6.78
N ASP A 379 -19.94 21.76 -7.80
CA ASP A 379 -21.10 21.95 -8.68
C ASP A 379 -22.43 21.78 -7.93
N CYS A 380 -22.48 20.83 -6.99
CA CYS A 380 -23.63 20.65 -6.13
C CYS A 380 -23.84 21.83 -5.19
N MET A 381 -22.78 22.32 -4.55
CA MET A 381 -22.85 23.49 -3.68
C MET A 381 -23.28 24.74 -4.46
N GLU A 382 -22.82 24.90 -5.70
CA GLU A 382 -23.24 25.98 -6.59
C GLU A 382 -24.73 25.86 -6.93
N ARG A 383 -25.21 24.68 -7.31
CA ARG A 383 -26.63 24.44 -7.59
C ARG A 383 -27.51 24.66 -6.36
N LEU A 384 -27.13 24.11 -5.19
CA LEU A 384 -27.85 24.29 -3.93
C LEU A 384 -27.93 25.78 -3.56
N SER A 385 -26.85 26.54 -3.76
CA SER A 385 -26.82 28.00 -3.55
C SER A 385 -27.68 28.78 -4.57
N GLY A 386 -27.87 28.22 -5.77
CA GLY A 386 -28.74 28.72 -6.83
C GLY A 386 -30.23 28.40 -6.65
N GLY A 387 -30.63 27.77 -5.53
CA GLY A 387 -32.02 27.43 -5.22
C GLY A 387 -32.45 26.02 -5.64
N TRP A 388 -31.51 25.17 -6.04
CA TRP A 388 -31.75 23.74 -6.24
C TRP A 388 -32.06 23.05 -4.90
N SER A 389 -33.09 22.22 -4.84
CA SER A 389 -33.55 21.56 -3.60
C SER A 389 -33.87 20.08 -3.83
N PRO A 390 -32.85 19.22 -4.00
CA PRO A 390 -33.05 17.78 -4.14
C PRO A 390 -33.40 17.14 -2.79
N TRP A 391 -33.98 15.95 -2.82
CA TRP A 391 -34.12 15.09 -1.64
C TRP A 391 -32.83 14.30 -1.41
N VAL A 392 -32.25 14.41 -0.22
CA VAL A 392 -30.87 14.00 0.05
C VAL A 392 -30.81 12.74 0.91
N LEU A 393 -30.20 11.68 0.35
CA LEU A 393 -29.97 10.39 1.01
C LEU A 393 -28.50 10.21 1.41
N ASP A 394 -28.26 10.11 2.71
CA ASP A 394 -26.97 9.70 3.27
C ASP A 394 -26.93 8.18 3.45
N VAL A 395 -26.08 7.51 2.65
CA VAL A 395 -25.95 6.04 2.70
C VAL A 395 -24.74 5.56 3.50
N ARG A 396 -24.12 6.47 4.28
CA ARG A 396 -23.07 6.13 5.24
C ARG A 396 -23.63 5.34 6.42
N LEU A 397 -22.75 4.70 7.19
CA LEU A 397 -23.12 4.08 8.45
C LEU A 397 -23.54 5.16 9.46
N HIS A 398 -24.42 4.81 10.41
CA HIS A 398 -24.83 5.71 11.49
C HIS A 398 -23.61 6.29 12.24
N SER A 399 -22.60 5.46 12.51
CA SER A 399 -21.35 5.88 13.15
C SER A 399 -20.54 6.91 12.34
N GLU A 400 -20.67 6.96 11.02
CA GLU A 400 -20.06 7.99 10.18
C GLU A 400 -20.88 9.29 10.19
N ASN A 401 -22.21 9.18 10.28
CA ASN A 401 -23.13 10.32 10.39
C ASN A 401 -23.01 11.00 11.76
N ASP A 402 -22.85 10.22 12.83
CA ASP A 402 -22.67 10.69 14.22
C ASP A 402 -21.40 11.54 14.39
N ILE A 403 -20.39 11.36 13.53
CA ILE A 403 -19.17 12.18 13.51
C ILE A 403 -19.45 13.54 12.85
N VAL A 404 -20.08 13.53 11.67
CA VAL A 404 -20.45 14.73 10.92
C VAL A 404 -21.57 14.42 9.93
N ALA A 405 -22.66 15.16 10.02
CA ALA A 405 -23.80 15.09 9.11
C ALA A 405 -23.87 16.35 8.24
N LEU A 406 -24.30 16.20 6.99
CA LEU A 406 -24.64 17.37 6.18
C LEU A 406 -25.99 17.90 6.69
N PRO A 407 -26.11 19.21 6.99
CA PRO A 407 -27.29 19.76 7.64
C PRO A 407 -28.54 19.73 6.75
N PHE A 408 -28.39 19.44 5.46
CA PHE A 408 -29.44 19.36 4.46
C PHE A 408 -29.81 17.90 4.09
N THR A 409 -29.40 16.92 4.89
CA THR A 409 -29.74 15.51 4.69
C THR A 409 -31.18 15.23 5.12
N ASP A 410 -32.00 14.70 4.22
CA ASP A 410 -33.40 14.34 4.49
C ASP A 410 -33.53 12.95 5.14
N CYS A 411 -32.66 12.01 4.76
CA CYS A 411 -32.70 10.65 5.28
C CYS A 411 -31.30 10.05 5.42
N VAL A 412 -31.09 9.30 6.50
CA VAL A 412 -29.90 8.47 6.73
C VAL A 412 -30.33 7.03 6.67
N SER A 413 -29.89 6.31 5.65
CA SER A 413 -30.11 4.87 5.53
C SER A 413 -28.87 4.22 4.96
N PRO A 414 -28.11 3.45 5.76
CA PRO A 414 -26.90 2.79 5.29
C PRO A 414 -27.13 2.02 4.00
N HIS A 415 -26.17 2.08 3.06
CA HIS A 415 -26.29 1.50 1.70
C HIS A 415 -26.78 0.04 1.61
N ARG A 416 -26.66 -0.76 2.69
CA ARG A 416 -27.12 -2.16 2.74
C ARG A 416 -28.57 -2.32 3.22
N THR A 417 -29.13 -1.28 3.81
CA THR A 417 -30.46 -1.25 4.42
C THR A 417 -31.41 -0.30 3.72
N VAL A 418 -30.97 0.34 2.63
CA VAL A 418 -31.83 1.15 1.79
C VAL A 418 -32.92 0.25 1.20
N VAL A 419 -34.18 0.61 1.46
CA VAL A 419 -35.34 -0.05 0.88
C VAL A 419 -35.91 0.90 -0.18
N PRO A 420 -35.90 0.53 -1.48
CA PRO A 420 -36.32 1.44 -2.56
C PRO A 420 -37.77 1.94 -2.45
N SER A 421 -38.64 1.17 -1.79
CA SER A 421 -40.04 1.58 -1.55
C SER A 421 -40.18 2.81 -0.65
N ASP A 422 -39.15 3.12 0.15
CA ASP A 422 -39.18 4.14 1.19
C ASP A 422 -38.60 5.48 0.68
N LEU A 423 -38.15 5.51 -0.57
CA LEU A 423 -37.55 6.67 -1.20
C LEU A 423 -38.58 7.45 -2.02
N PRO A 424 -38.46 8.78 -2.13
CA PRO A 424 -39.41 9.59 -2.87
C PRO A 424 -39.43 9.22 -4.34
N ARG A 425 -40.64 9.08 -4.89
CA ARG A 425 -40.88 8.72 -6.29
C ARG A 425 -41.09 9.93 -7.19
N ASP A 426 -40.88 11.15 -6.70
CA ASP A 426 -41.05 12.41 -7.41
C ASP A 426 -40.00 13.43 -6.96
N GLY A 427 -39.30 14.07 -7.90
CA GLY A 427 -38.26 15.08 -7.64
C GLY A 427 -36.83 14.52 -7.68
N GLU A 428 -35.84 15.43 -7.72
CA GLU A 428 -34.44 15.03 -7.82
C GLU A 428 -33.92 14.40 -6.51
N VAL A 429 -33.23 13.26 -6.61
CA VAL A 429 -32.63 12.56 -5.46
C VAL A 429 -31.11 12.67 -5.51
N LEU A 430 -30.53 13.22 -4.45
CA LEU A 430 -29.09 13.32 -4.26
C LEU A 430 -28.61 12.24 -3.28
N VAL A 431 -27.87 11.26 -3.78
CA VAL A 431 -27.28 10.20 -2.93
C VAL A 431 -25.81 10.50 -2.69
N TYR A 432 -25.38 10.47 -1.43
CA TYR A 432 -23.96 10.63 -1.10
C TYR A 432 -23.48 9.59 -0.08
N CYS A 433 -22.19 9.28 -0.17
CA CYS A 433 -21.47 8.50 0.83
C CYS A 433 -20.05 9.06 0.97
N LYS A 434 -19.22 8.50 1.87
CA LYS A 434 -17.85 9.00 2.11
C LYS A 434 -16.97 9.14 0.85
N ALA A 435 -17.15 8.28 -0.16
CA ALA A 435 -16.27 8.22 -1.33
C ALA A 435 -17.03 8.00 -2.67
N GLY A 436 -18.33 8.28 -2.72
CA GLY A 436 -19.19 8.06 -3.90
C GLY A 436 -19.52 6.60 -4.27
N VAL A 437 -18.70 5.61 -3.90
CA VAL A 437 -18.85 4.20 -4.33
C VAL A 437 -20.11 3.51 -3.79
N ARG A 438 -20.45 3.77 -2.52
CA ARG A 438 -21.58 3.12 -1.82
C ARG A 438 -22.95 3.65 -2.23
N GLY A 439 -22.99 4.79 -2.92
CA GLY A 439 -24.23 5.38 -3.46
C GLY A 439 -24.73 4.69 -4.74
N ARG A 440 -23.86 3.93 -5.44
CA ARG A 440 -24.18 3.34 -6.75
C ARG A 440 -25.32 2.34 -6.70
N ARG A 441 -25.31 1.43 -5.72
CA ARG A 441 -26.35 0.40 -5.59
C ARG A 441 -27.71 1.01 -5.21
N PRO A 442 -27.84 1.83 -4.15
CA PRO A 442 -29.08 2.56 -3.87
C PRO A 442 -29.59 3.38 -5.06
N ALA A 443 -28.69 4.00 -5.83
CA ALA A 443 -29.05 4.75 -7.04
C ALA A 443 -29.47 3.84 -8.22
N THR A 444 -29.07 2.57 -8.24
CA THR A 444 -29.49 1.57 -9.24
C THR A 444 -30.83 0.93 -8.86
N ASP A 445 -31.10 0.79 -7.57
CA ASP A 445 -32.32 0.19 -7.03
C ASP A 445 -33.50 1.20 -7.00
N LEU A 446 -33.19 2.50 -7.11
CA LEU A 446 -34.09 3.65 -7.35
C LEU A 446 -34.46 3.79 -8.83
#